data_AF-A0ABD6W6F4-F1
#
_entry.id   AF-A0ABD6W6F4-F1
#
_cell.length_a   1.000
_cell.length_b   1.000
_cell.length_c   1.000
_cell.angle_alpha   90.00
_cell.angle_beta   90.00
_cell.angle_gamma   90.00
#
_symmetry.space_group_name_H-M   'P 1'
#
loop_
_entity.id
_entity.type
_entity.pdbx_description
1 polymer ?
#
loop_
_entity_poly.entity_id
_entity_poly.type
_entity_poly.pdbx_seq_one_letter_code
_entity_poly.pdbx_strand_id
1 'polypeptide(L)'
;MTAQNVTPAEEAAAARASERYEQVVAPEGGTWTRSEGKDAGRALLEAALGGPEAVEMAIGRPHAGASKKGITPSRSVRWGVERIERAEAIAAAEGIEFSALARRAVDEYVERHTA
;
A
#
# COMPACT_ATOMS: atom_id res chain seq x y z
N MET A 1 -4.95 19.12 6.27
CA MET A 1 -5.37 19.74 4.99
C MET A 1 -6.64 19.07 4.57
N THR A 2 -7.77 19.77 4.68
CA THR A 2 -9.08 19.30 4.25
C THR A 2 -9.12 19.34 2.73
N ALA A 3 -9.38 18.21 2.07
CA ALA A 3 -9.65 18.18 0.64
C ALA A 3 -10.89 19.05 0.39
N GLN A 4 -10.71 20.19 -0.27
CA GLN A 4 -11.83 21.03 -0.68
C GLN A 4 -12.55 20.29 -1.80
N ASN A 5 -13.85 20.07 -1.63
CA ASN A 5 -14.70 19.50 -2.67
C ASN A 5 -14.75 20.49 -3.84
N VAL A 6 -14.41 20.03 -5.05
CA VAL A 6 -14.57 20.79 -6.29
C VAL A 6 -16.03 21.22 -6.42
N THR A 7 -16.27 22.51 -6.64
CA THR A 7 -17.61 23.05 -6.81
C THR A 7 -18.16 22.73 -8.20
N PRO A 8 -19.50 22.67 -8.38
CA PRO A 8 -20.10 22.45 -9.70
C PRO A 8 -19.71 23.51 -10.75
N ALA A 9 -19.39 24.73 -10.30
CA ALA A 9 -18.92 25.81 -11.17
C ALA A 9 -17.50 25.55 -11.69
N GLU A 10 -16.63 25.01 -10.84
CA GLU A 10 -15.27 24.60 -11.23
C GLU A 10 -15.29 23.38 -12.15
N GLU A 11 -16.20 22.43 -11.91
CA GLU A 11 -16.40 21.28 -12.79
C GLU A 11 -16.87 21.72 -14.19
N ALA A 12 -17.84 22.62 -14.28
CA ALA A 12 -18.30 23.19 -15.55
C ALA A 12 -17.24 24.08 -16.23
N ALA A 13 -16.35 24.73 -15.47
CA ALA A 13 -15.22 25.47 -16.00
C ALA A 13 -14.14 24.52 -16.55
N ALA A 14 -13.82 23.45 -15.82
CA ALA A 14 -12.88 22.41 -16.24
C ALA A 14 -13.36 21.67 -17.49
N ALA A 15 -14.65 21.34 -17.59
CA ALA A 15 -15.22 20.72 -18.78
C ALA A 15 -15.08 21.62 -20.03
N ARG A 16 -15.46 22.91 -19.91
CA ARG A 16 -15.30 23.89 -21.00
C ARG A 16 -13.83 24.14 -21.37
N ALA A 17 -12.93 24.12 -20.40
CA ALA A 17 -11.49 24.24 -20.61
C ALA A 17 -10.93 23.02 -21.36
N SER A 18 -11.30 21.81 -20.90
CA SER A 18 -10.89 20.54 -21.49
C SER A 18 -11.29 20.42 -22.96
N GLU A 19 -12.50 20.86 -23.31
CA GLU A 19 -12.99 20.84 -24.70
C GLU A 19 -12.18 21.71 -25.67
N ARG A 20 -11.50 22.75 -25.17
CA ARG A 20 -10.97 23.82 -26.02
C ARG A 20 -9.45 23.97 -25.96
N TYR A 21 -8.80 23.47 -24.91
CA TYR A 21 -7.37 23.70 -24.67
C TYR A 21 -6.69 22.49 -24.01
N GLU A 22 -5.45 22.21 -24.42
CA GLU A 22 -4.60 21.16 -23.84
C GLU A 22 -4.05 21.57 -22.46
N GLN A 23 -3.88 22.88 -22.22
CA GLN A 23 -3.48 23.46 -20.94
C GLN A 23 -4.24 24.77 -20.67
N VAL A 24 -4.67 24.99 -19.43
CA VAL A 24 -5.37 26.20 -18.98
C VAL A 24 -4.88 26.64 -17.61
N VAL A 25 -4.81 27.96 -17.37
CA VAL A 25 -4.49 28.51 -16.05
C VAL A 25 -5.64 28.23 -15.08
N ALA A 26 -5.32 27.59 -13.96
CA ALA A 26 -6.31 27.26 -12.94
C ALA A 26 -6.82 28.53 -12.21
N PRO A 27 -8.10 28.58 -11.78
CA PRO A 27 -8.66 29.74 -11.08
C PRO A 27 -7.91 30.13 -9.81
N GLU A 28 -7.43 29.13 -9.06
CA GLU A 28 -6.73 29.28 -7.77
C GLU A 28 -5.19 29.39 -7.94
N GLY A 29 -4.69 29.45 -9.18
CA GLY A 29 -3.27 29.43 -9.51
C GLY A 29 -2.74 28.04 -9.91
N GLY A 30 -1.78 28.01 -10.84
CA GLY A 30 -1.24 26.78 -11.45
C GLY A 30 -1.80 26.51 -12.86
N THR A 31 -1.48 25.34 -13.42
CA THR A 31 -1.88 24.95 -14.79
C THR A 31 -2.63 23.63 -14.75
N TRP A 32 -3.86 23.61 -15.25
CA TRP A 32 -4.61 22.40 -15.55
C TRP A 32 -4.18 21.88 -16.92
N THR A 33 -3.76 20.62 -16.98
CA THR A 33 -3.36 19.95 -18.23
C THR A 33 -4.33 18.81 -18.53
N ARG A 34 -4.91 18.79 -19.73
CA ARG A 34 -5.75 17.68 -20.19
C ARG A 34 -4.84 16.50 -20.52
N SER A 35 -5.22 15.31 -20.06
CA SER A 35 -4.53 14.09 -20.46
C SER A 35 -5.53 12.96 -20.64
N GLU A 36 -5.39 12.20 -21.72
CA GLU A 36 -6.23 11.05 -22.03
C GLU A 36 -5.39 9.79 -21.86
N GLY A 37 -5.74 8.97 -20.87
CA GLY A 37 -5.04 7.72 -20.62
C GLY A 37 -5.11 7.31 -19.16
N LYS A 38 -5.25 6.00 -18.95
CA LYS A 38 -4.96 5.38 -17.66
C LYS A 38 -3.48 5.68 -17.36
N ASP A 39 -3.20 6.24 -16.19
CA ASP A 39 -1.86 6.62 -15.69
C ASP A 39 -1.26 7.94 -16.22
N ALA A 40 -1.99 8.71 -17.03
CA ALA A 40 -1.49 9.98 -17.56
C ALA A 40 -1.22 11.04 -16.47
N GLY A 41 -2.01 11.04 -15.39
CA GLY A 41 -1.75 11.86 -14.21
C GLY A 41 -0.45 11.46 -13.47
N ARG A 42 -0.11 10.17 -13.44
CA ARG A 42 1.14 9.68 -12.85
C ARG A 42 2.33 10.10 -13.70
N ALA A 43 2.25 9.95 -15.02
CA ALA A 43 3.30 10.38 -15.93
C ALA A 43 3.60 11.89 -15.80
N LEU A 44 2.55 12.71 -15.63
CA LEU A 44 2.71 14.15 -15.39
C LEU A 44 3.41 14.44 -14.06
N LEU A 45 3.07 13.70 -13.00
CA LEU A 45 3.76 13.80 -11.71
C LEU A 45 5.23 13.36 -11.79
N GLU A 46 5.53 12.28 -12.53
CA GLU A 46 6.90 11.79 -12.73
C GLU A 46 7.75 12.82 -13.48
N ALA A 47 7.19 13.45 -14.52
CA ALA A 47 7.86 14.53 -15.25
C ALA A 47 8.09 15.77 -14.37
N ALA A 48 7.12 16.14 -13.53
CA ALA A 48 7.21 17.32 -12.68
C ALA A 48 8.14 17.14 -11.47
N LEU A 49 8.16 15.94 -10.87
CA LEU A 49 8.93 15.65 -9.65
C LEU A 49 10.31 15.04 -9.93
N GLY A 50 10.64 14.76 -11.19
CA GLY A 50 11.96 14.26 -11.59
C GLY A 50 12.12 12.74 -11.50
N GLY A 51 11.02 12.00 -11.57
CA GLY A 51 11.02 10.54 -11.71
C GLY A 51 10.09 9.80 -10.74
N PRO A 52 9.94 8.48 -10.94
CA PRO A 52 8.99 7.65 -10.19
C PRO A 52 9.27 7.61 -8.68
N GLU A 53 10.55 7.63 -8.27
CA GLU A 53 10.91 7.61 -6.84
C GLU A 53 10.47 8.90 -6.12
N ALA A 54 10.60 10.05 -6.78
CA ALA A 54 10.18 11.33 -6.22
C ALA A 54 8.66 11.43 -6.08
N VAL A 55 7.91 10.82 -7.01
CA VAL A 55 6.45 10.70 -6.93
C VAL A 55 6.02 9.83 -5.75
N GLU A 56 6.65 8.66 -5.56
CA GLU A 56 6.34 7.77 -4.44
C GLU A 56 6.65 8.40 -3.07
N MET A 57 7.72 9.21 -2.98
CA MET A 57 8.00 9.98 -1.76
C MET A 57 6.97 11.09 -1.52
N ALA A 58 6.52 11.79 -2.58
CA ALA A 58 5.61 12.92 -2.48
C ALA A 58 4.15 12.51 -2.18
N ILE A 59 3.68 11.38 -2.72
CA ILE A 59 2.33 10.85 -2.48
C ILE A 59 2.24 10.20 -1.08
N GLY A 60 3.39 9.83 -0.49
CA GLY A 60 3.43 9.05 0.73
C GLY A 60 3.00 7.59 0.50
N ARG A 61 3.11 6.76 1.54
CA ARG A 61 2.89 5.32 1.43
C ARG A 61 1.39 4.99 1.30
N PRO A 62 0.91 4.39 0.18
CA PRO A 62 -0.45 3.88 0.12
C PRO A 62 -0.65 2.77 1.16
N HIS A 63 -1.62 2.97 2.06
CA HIS A 63 -2.07 1.96 3.01
C HIS A 63 -3.21 1.14 2.41
N ALA A 64 -2.87 -0.03 1.86
CA ALA A 64 -3.65 -1.29 1.90
C ALA A 64 -3.16 -2.20 0.76
N GLY A 65 -2.60 -3.37 1.11
CA GLY A 65 -2.42 -4.48 0.17
C GLY A 65 -1.05 -4.62 -0.50
N ALA A 66 -0.21 -3.59 -0.53
CA ALA A 66 1.19 -3.75 -0.93
C ALA A 66 1.97 -4.37 0.23
N SER A 67 2.16 -5.69 0.19
CA SER A 67 3.15 -6.39 1.00
C SER A 67 4.50 -5.72 0.79
N LYS A 68 4.89 -4.86 1.74
CA LYS A 68 6.27 -4.37 1.81
C LYS A 68 7.15 -5.62 1.81
N LYS A 69 8.13 -5.71 0.89
CA LYS A 69 9.30 -6.56 1.11
C LYS A 69 9.83 -6.22 2.52
N GLY A 70 9.62 -7.12 3.47
CA GLY A 70 10.09 -6.96 4.86
C GLY A 70 9.04 -6.88 5.98
N ILE A 71 7.72 -6.90 5.72
CA ILE A 71 6.73 -7.12 6.80
C ILE A 71 6.05 -8.46 6.61
N THR A 72 6.45 -9.45 7.42
CA THR A 72 5.77 -10.73 7.52
C THR A 72 4.36 -10.50 8.10
N PRO A 73 3.29 -10.94 7.42
CA PRO A 73 1.94 -10.81 7.95
C PRO A 73 1.81 -11.61 9.25
N SER A 74 1.21 -11.01 10.29
CA SER A 74 0.88 -11.71 11.53
C SER A 74 -0.52 -12.30 11.47
N ARG A 75 -0.68 -13.51 12.01
CA ARG A 75 -1.97 -14.18 12.15
C ARG A 75 -2.11 -14.73 13.56
N SER A 76 -3.22 -14.41 14.23
CA SER A 76 -3.54 -14.95 15.55
C SER A 76 -4.39 -16.21 15.44
N VAL A 77 -4.05 -17.25 16.21
CA VAL A 77 -4.77 -18.54 16.23
C VAL A 77 -5.00 -18.94 17.69
N ARG A 78 -6.13 -19.59 17.96
CA ARG A 78 -6.48 -20.12 19.29
C ARG A 78 -6.00 -21.57 19.41
N TRP A 79 -5.24 -21.88 20.45
CA TRP A 79 -4.81 -23.23 20.81
C TRP A 79 -5.30 -23.61 22.20
N GLY A 80 -5.35 -24.91 22.50
CA GLY A 80 -5.63 -25.37 23.87
C GLY A 80 -4.46 -25.05 24.80
N VAL A 81 -4.78 -24.71 26.06
CA VAL A 81 -3.81 -24.23 27.06
C VAL A 81 -2.66 -25.22 27.27
N GLU A 82 -2.96 -26.49 27.48
CA GLU A 82 -1.96 -27.54 27.68
C GLU A 82 -0.97 -27.67 26.50
N ARG A 83 -1.43 -27.39 25.27
CA ARG A 83 -0.59 -27.41 24.08
C ARG A 83 0.37 -26.22 24.07
N ILE A 84 -0.10 -25.05 24.49
CA ILE A 84 0.72 -23.85 24.59
C ILE A 84 1.82 -24.08 25.62
N GLU A 85 1.47 -24.56 26.82
CA GLU A 85 2.44 -24.82 27.91
C GLU A 85 3.53 -25.80 27.47
N ARG A 86 3.15 -26.90 26.81
CA ARG A 86 4.13 -27.87 26.27
C ARG A 86 5.05 -27.25 25.22
N ALA A 87 4.50 -26.43 24.31
CA ALA A 87 5.29 -25.77 23.29
C ALA A 87 6.22 -24.68 23.87
N GLU A 88 5.78 -23.96 24.89
CA GLU A 88 6.61 -22.98 25.61
C GLU A 88 7.78 -23.67 26.33
N ALA A 89 7.54 -24.82 26.98
CA ALA A 89 8.60 -25.59 27.63
C ALA A 89 9.66 -26.07 26.61
N ILE A 90 9.23 -26.53 25.43
CA ILE A 90 10.13 -26.94 24.34
C ILE A 90 10.92 -25.73 23.82
N ALA A 91 10.25 -24.61 23.55
CA ALA A 91 10.88 -23.40 23.06
C ALA A 91 11.93 -22.86 24.06
N ALA A 92 11.61 -22.87 25.35
CA ALA A 92 12.53 -22.50 26.41
C ALA A 92 13.74 -23.45 26.52
N ALA A 93 13.51 -24.76 26.42
CA ALA A 93 14.59 -25.76 26.42
C ALA A 93 15.53 -25.62 25.22
N GLU A 94 14.99 -25.24 24.05
CA GLU A 94 15.76 -24.98 22.83
C GLU A 94 16.36 -23.57 22.74
N GLY A 95 15.99 -22.66 23.66
CA GLY A 95 16.44 -21.26 23.64
C GLY A 95 15.90 -20.45 22.45
N ILE A 96 14.71 -20.79 21.95
CA ILE A 96 14.08 -20.13 20.79
C ILE A 96 12.75 -19.49 21.17
N GLU A 97 12.32 -18.55 20.34
CA GLU A 97 10.98 -17.96 20.44
C GLU A 97 9.89 -18.97 20.08
N PHE A 98 8.75 -18.92 20.79
CA PHE A 98 7.57 -19.73 20.49
C PHE A 98 7.11 -19.59 19.03
N SER A 99 7.22 -18.37 18.48
CA SER A 99 6.89 -18.11 17.08
C SER A 99 7.81 -18.82 16.08
N ALA A 100 9.06 -19.11 16.46
CA ALA A 100 10.01 -19.87 15.64
C ALA A 100 9.66 -21.35 15.68
N LEU A 101 9.38 -21.89 16.86
CA LEU A 101 8.92 -23.27 17.04
C LEU A 101 7.61 -23.51 16.26
N ALA A 102 6.66 -22.58 16.34
CA ALA A 102 5.38 -22.65 15.63
C ALA A 102 5.56 -22.70 14.10
N ARG A 103 6.45 -21.87 13.54
CA ARG A 103 6.77 -21.88 12.11
C ARG A 103 7.36 -23.22 11.68
N ARG A 104 8.36 -23.72 12.41
CA ARG A 104 8.99 -25.03 12.16
C ARG A 104 7.97 -26.16 12.14
N ALA A 105 7.06 -26.18 13.12
CA ALA A 105 6.02 -27.21 13.21
C ALA A 105 5.01 -27.14 12.04
N VAL A 106 4.68 -25.93 11.56
CA VAL A 106 3.82 -25.75 10.38
C VAL A 106 4.53 -26.21 9.12
N ASP A 107 5.79 -25.84 8.93
CA ASP A 107 6.60 -26.25 7.77
C ASP A 107 6.70 -27.78 7.71
N GLU A 108 7.04 -28.43 8.83
CA GLU A 108 7.12 -29.90 8.95
C GLU A 108 5.77 -30.59 8.67
N TYR A 109 4.66 -30.01 9.13
CA TYR A 109 3.32 -30.53 8.84
C TYR A 109 3.00 -30.45 7.35
N VAL A 110 3.28 -29.31 6.72
CA VAL A 110 3.03 -29.11 5.28
C VAL A 110 3.88 -30.08 4.47
N GLU A 111 5.19 -30.12 4.70
CA GLU A 111 6.11 -31.02 3.99
C GLU A 111 5.66 -32.49 4.06
N ARG A 112 5.21 -32.96 5.23
CA ARG A 112 4.74 -34.34 5.41
C ARG A 112 3.43 -34.67 4.70
N HIS A 113 2.58 -33.68 4.46
CA HIS A 113 1.22 -33.90 3.94
C HIS A 113 1.04 -33.40 2.51
N THR A 114 2.07 -32.78 1.91
CA THR A 114 2.06 -32.32 0.52
C THR A 114 3.13 -32.99 -0.35
N ALA A 115 3.92 -33.91 0.20
CA ALA A 115 4.90 -34.72 -0.53
C ALA A 115 4.28 -35.98 -1.15
#